data_AF-A0A6M1N4A4-F1
#
_entry.id   AF-A0A6M1N4A4-F1
#
_cell.length_a   1.000
_cell.length_b   1.000
_cell.length_c   1.000
_cell.angle_alpha   90.00
_cell.angle_beta   90.00
_cell.angle_gamma   90.00
#
_symmetry.space_group_name_H-M   'P 1'
#
loop_
_entity.id
_entity.type
_entity.pdbx_description
1 polymer ?
#
loop_
_entity_poly.entity_id
_entity_poly.type
_entity_poly.pdbx_seq_one_letter_code
_entity_poly.pdbx_strand_id
1 'polypeptide(L)'
;MKVYIFLRLCLLMLVTFVCLETHAQKRSAGGKRYTGLIDIPHQILRYHTVDSIRKEMRILKELGFERVYLVLCNPGYPAHSHPFNTILPMGKKMPYRMLESVIELGDPNWVYLNEAKKAGLEAFAVMKPYESGSGNTIPEGKVAPYSRALVKTIGGSHIHFDNMLIKHPEYRVQRKPLVDSIQKRTNLPVTAVEVSFCIDSFRNKIGHNNYLNFRGYSRSEVDSTEVELYVSKDNGTYKRLEQPYTTTVSYGFKDVYDANGRRLYDNKEHLVLRLENLDISEDYKYFVAIVKSQHKLYTIPYSMIKVFTASGEIPITLGVYARNPLHLPNVPLDPATKAWGTEGNPVKGEKAMDLFQKWGVEFEWYGVGFWGNGWESTGVYGIAKGVREEMKGTLCEAYPEVREYWMQQVRRAVDMGYDGIDFRLQNHSAMVADHLSYGYNEPIVEKYLQKYGVNILQQEADPYKIMKIRGDFYYEFLEEAAKYIRDHHKKINIHLRHADQEPEVSYAESDFNELGFWTMPKIIVPWEKIVDLADEITLKHYYFNDYRPALADRIKARAKAQHKPVWVIDNVNHRELNAKFMTAIEQDPLVDGVVFYEFAPGVFDTYVTGDTSKPYSLVILQDLLKQVGWPSN
;
A
#
# COMPACT_ATOMS: atom_id res chain seq x y z
N MET A 1 39.97 59.62 21.45
CA MET A 1 40.23 58.17 21.32
C MET A 1 39.11 57.28 21.92
N LYS A 2 38.58 57.57 23.12
CA LYS A 2 37.50 56.76 23.74
C LYS A 2 36.13 56.83 23.02
N VAL A 3 35.80 57.93 22.35
CA VAL A 3 34.55 58.09 21.58
C VAL A 3 34.56 57.32 20.24
N TYR A 4 35.74 57.12 19.64
CA TYR A 4 35.90 56.40 18.38
C TYR A 4 35.76 54.87 18.54
N ILE A 5 36.07 54.34 19.73
CA ILE A 5 35.92 52.92 20.06
C ILE A 5 34.46 52.58 20.37
N PHE A 6 33.71 53.50 21.00
CA PHE A 6 32.28 53.30 21.30
C PHE A 6 31.42 53.31 20.03
N LEU A 7 31.70 54.21 19.08
CA LEU A 7 31.01 54.25 17.78
C LEU A 7 31.33 53.02 16.91
N ARG A 8 32.55 52.46 16.97
CA ARG A 8 32.87 51.19 16.29
C ARG A 8 32.15 49.99 16.89
N LEU A 9 31.94 49.95 18.21
CA LEU A 9 31.20 48.88 18.89
C LEU A 9 29.69 48.96 18.63
N CYS A 10 29.11 50.17 18.59
CA CYS A 10 27.71 50.35 18.19
C CYS A 10 27.47 50.07 16.71
N LEU A 11 28.43 50.39 15.82
CA LEU A 11 28.33 50.06 14.39
C LEU A 11 28.55 48.57 14.14
N LEU A 12 29.42 47.89 14.91
CA LEU A 12 29.53 46.43 14.88
C LEU A 12 28.26 45.76 15.40
N MET A 13 27.62 46.28 16.45
CA MET A 13 26.34 45.76 16.93
C MET A 13 25.19 46.03 15.95
N LEU A 14 25.16 47.17 15.25
CA LEU A 14 24.15 47.44 14.21
C LEU A 14 24.37 46.61 12.94
N VAL A 15 25.62 46.36 12.55
CA VAL A 15 25.94 45.50 11.39
C VAL A 15 25.73 44.03 11.72
N THR A 16 25.88 43.62 12.99
CA THR A 16 25.51 42.26 13.42
C THR A 16 23.98 42.09 13.62
N PHE A 17 23.22 43.18 13.81
CA PHE A 17 21.75 43.14 13.86
C PHE A 17 21.07 43.27 12.49
N VAL A 18 21.78 43.68 11.44
CA VAL A 18 21.27 43.76 10.06
C VAL A 18 21.73 42.58 9.18
N CYS A 19 22.64 41.73 9.68
CA CYS A 19 22.80 40.34 9.23
C CYS A 19 21.86 39.38 9.97
N LEU A 20 20.59 39.80 10.15
CA LEU A 20 19.50 38.86 9.93
C LEU A 20 19.53 38.53 8.43
N GLU A 21 20.49 37.71 8.00
CA GLU A 21 20.20 36.80 6.92
C GLU A 21 19.03 35.99 7.43
N THR A 22 17.82 36.50 7.17
CA THR A 22 16.65 35.65 7.04
C THR A 22 17.15 34.50 6.20
N HIS A 23 17.24 33.30 6.77
CA HIS A 23 17.49 32.09 6.03
C HIS A 23 16.35 32.00 5.00
N ALA A 24 16.56 32.68 3.88
CA ALA A 24 15.59 32.79 2.82
C ALA A 24 15.59 31.39 2.23
N GLN A 25 14.48 30.69 2.46
CA GLN A 25 14.26 29.36 1.94
C GLN A 25 14.79 29.28 0.52
N LYS A 26 15.72 28.35 0.28
CA LYS A 26 16.10 28.05 -1.09
C LYS A 26 14.82 27.69 -1.84
N ARG A 27 14.59 28.41 -2.92
CA ARG A 27 13.43 28.28 -3.78
C ARG A 27 13.93 28.08 -5.20
N SER A 28 13.16 27.39 -6.02
CA SER A 28 13.35 27.42 -7.47
C SER A 28 13.14 28.82 -8.04
N ALA A 29 13.45 28.97 -9.33
CA ALA A 29 13.13 30.17 -10.09
C ALA A 29 11.65 30.57 -9.99
N GLY A 30 10.72 29.62 -9.93
CA GLY A 30 9.28 29.88 -9.74
C GLY A 30 8.85 29.99 -8.27
N GLY A 31 9.80 30.07 -7.33
CA GLY A 31 9.50 30.29 -5.91
C GLY A 31 9.08 29.03 -5.15
N LYS A 32 9.15 27.84 -5.75
CA LYS A 32 8.72 26.57 -5.13
C LYS A 32 9.76 26.06 -4.14
N ARG A 33 9.27 25.38 -3.09
CA ARG A 33 10.10 24.75 -2.06
C ARG A 33 10.27 23.26 -2.34
N TYR A 34 11.39 22.69 -1.91
CA TYR A 34 11.69 21.28 -2.09
C TYR A 34 12.16 20.68 -0.78
N THR A 35 11.77 19.44 -0.52
CA THR A 35 12.09 18.73 0.73
C THR A 35 12.10 17.23 0.49
N GLY A 36 12.89 16.50 1.29
CA GLY A 36 12.96 15.04 1.24
C GLY A 36 12.01 14.40 2.23
N LEU A 37 11.48 13.24 1.86
CA LEU A 37 10.80 12.32 2.76
C LEU A 37 11.59 11.01 2.84
N ILE A 38 11.95 10.64 4.06
CA ILE A 38 12.64 9.39 4.38
C ILE A 38 11.64 8.43 5.02
N ASP A 39 11.50 7.25 4.42
CA ASP A 39 10.74 6.16 5.02
C ASP A 39 11.66 5.37 5.96
N ILE A 40 11.64 5.68 7.27
CA ILE A 40 12.59 5.10 8.23
C ILE A 40 12.52 3.57 8.22
N PRO A 41 11.34 2.91 8.31
CA PRO A 41 11.24 1.46 8.20
C PRO A 41 11.96 0.89 6.98
N HIS A 42 11.79 1.50 5.80
CA HIS A 42 12.46 1.03 4.59
C HIS A 42 13.97 1.31 4.61
N GLN A 43 14.40 2.45 5.16
CA GLN A 43 15.80 2.83 5.21
C GLN A 43 16.60 1.86 6.10
N ILE A 44 16.10 1.58 7.30
CA ILE A 44 16.78 0.70 8.25
C ILE A 44 16.75 -0.79 7.87
N LEU A 45 16.13 -1.17 6.74
CA LEU A 45 16.29 -2.50 6.16
C LEU A 45 17.74 -2.81 5.83
N ARG A 46 18.57 -1.79 5.65
CA ARG A 46 20.02 -1.92 5.59
C ARG A 46 20.60 -1.56 6.94
N TYR A 47 21.81 -2.03 7.19
CA TYR A 47 22.48 -1.69 8.44
C TYR A 47 22.73 -0.18 8.50
N HIS A 48 22.16 0.45 9.52
CA HIS A 48 22.32 1.86 9.79
C HIS A 48 22.88 2.06 11.19
N THR A 49 23.80 3.00 11.30
CA THR A 49 24.35 3.51 12.56
C THR A 49 23.94 4.97 12.74
N VAL A 50 24.18 5.52 13.94
CA VAL A 50 23.97 6.95 14.17
C VAL A 50 24.80 7.80 13.19
N ASP A 51 26.03 7.37 12.87
CA ASP A 51 26.93 8.09 11.96
C ASP A 51 26.43 8.08 10.51
N SER A 52 25.85 6.97 10.03
CA SER A 52 25.25 6.95 8.69
C SER A 52 24.06 7.90 8.61
N ILE A 53 23.20 7.92 9.63
CA ILE A 53 22.04 8.82 9.68
C ILE A 53 22.49 10.28 9.75
N ARG A 54 23.50 10.60 10.57
CA ARG A 54 24.10 11.94 10.63
C ARG A 54 24.57 12.42 9.26
N LYS A 55 25.23 11.52 8.52
CA LYS A 55 25.71 11.81 7.17
C LYS A 55 24.54 12.08 6.22
N GLU A 56 23.45 11.31 6.28
CA GLU A 56 22.23 11.55 5.48
C GLU A 56 21.65 12.94 5.75
N MET A 57 21.48 13.32 7.01
CA MET A 57 20.93 14.64 7.39
C MET A 57 21.84 15.78 6.95
N ARG A 58 23.16 15.61 7.07
CA ARG A 58 24.14 16.59 6.58
C ARG A 58 24.05 16.77 5.07
N ILE A 59 23.94 15.69 4.31
CA ILE A 59 23.76 15.75 2.85
C ILE A 59 22.46 16.50 2.50
N LEU A 60 21.34 16.21 3.17
CA LEU A 60 20.09 16.96 2.93
C LEU A 60 20.28 18.47 3.16
N LYS A 61 20.99 18.84 4.24
CA LYS A 61 21.28 20.24 4.54
C LYS A 61 22.22 20.88 3.51
N GLU A 62 23.26 20.17 3.08
CA GLU A 62 24.21 20.61 2.03
C GLU A 62 23.48 20.84 0.69
N LEU A 63 22.51 19.98 0.35
CA LEU A 63 21.63 20.17 -0.81
C LEU A 63 20.65 21.35 -0.66
N GLY A 64 20.63 21.97 0.52
CA GLY A 64 19.85 23.16 0.81
C GLY A 64 18.41 22.89 1.22
N PHE A 65 18.09 21.65 1.59
CA PHE A 65 16.82 21.39 2.25
C PHE A 65 16.83 21.99 3.66
N GLU A 66 15.67 22.51 4.04
CA GLU A 66 15.45 23.05 5.39
C GLU A 66 14.49 22.21 6.21
N ARG A 67 13.77 21.29 5.56
CA ARG A 67 12.81 20.39 6.17
C ARG A 67 13.08 18.97 5.70
N VAL A 68 12.77 18.01 6.56
CA VAL A 68 12.66 16.59 6.24
C VAL A 68 11.38 15.99 6.82
N TYR A 69 10.71 15.15 6.04
CA TYR A 69 9.59 14.33 6.50
C TYR A 69 10.10 12.92 6.82
N LEU A 70 9.72 12.38 7.98
CA LEU A 70 10.22 11.11 8.49
C LEU A 70 9.04 10.16 8.75
N VAL A 71 8.88 9.13 7.92
CA VAL A 71 7.87 8.07 8.19
C VAL A 71 8.33 7.28 9.40
N LEU A 72 7.48 7.28 10.42
CA LEU A 72 7.80 6.64 11.69
C LEU A 72 7.78 5.11 11.58
N CYS A 73 8.65 4.46 12.35
CA CYS A 73 8.48 3.05 12.71
C CYS A 73 7.30 2.92 13.68
N ASN A 74 6.26 2.21 13.25
CA ASN A 74 5.10 1.89 14.10
C ASN A 74 5.49 0.90 15.22
N PRO A 75 4.81 0.96 16.38
CA PRO A 75 5.05 0.03 17.49
C PRO A 75 4.96 -1.43 17.05
N GLY A 76 6.01 -2.21 17.33
CA GLY A 76 6.08 -3.63 16.94
C GLY A 76 6.74 -3.90 15.59
N TYR A 77 7.13 -2.86 14.84
CA TYR A 77 7.78 -2.96 13.52
C TYR A 77 7.00 -3.88 12.57
N PRO A 78 5.72 -3.55 12.30
CA PRO A 78 4.90 -4.34 11.41
C PRO A 78 5.54 -4.53 10.03
N ALA A 79 5.34 -5.69 9.41
CA ALA A 79 5.74 -5.92 8.03
C ALA A 79 4.88 -5.11 7.07
N HIS A 80 5.51 -4.34 6.20
CA HIS A 80 4.80 -3.61 5.15
C HIS A 80 4.43 -4.52 3.96
N SER A 81 4.11 -3.96 2.79
CA SER A 81 3.77 -4.67 1.55
C SER A 81 4.77 -5.71 1.07
N HIS A 82 5.85 -5.98 1.79
CA HIS A 82 6.89 -6.92 1.41
C HIS A 82 7.30 -7.75 2.64
N PRO A 83 7.45 -9.09 2.51
CA PRO A 83 7.90 -9.94 3.62
C PRO A 83 9.25 -9.53 4.19
N PHE A 84 10.13 -8.96 3.35
CA PHE A 84 11.43 -8.50 3.81
C PHE A 84 11.38 -7.15 4.53
N ASN A 85 10.26 -6.41 4.48
CA ASN A 85 10.09 -5.15 5.19
C ASN A 85 9.73 -5.38 6.66
N THR A 86 10.40 -6.32 7.32
CA THR A 86 10.11 -6.77 8.68
C THR A 86 11.39 -7.07 9.45
N ILE A 87 11.25 -7.29 10.76
CA ILE A 87 12.31 -7.82 11.60
C ILE A 87 12.55 -9.29 11.23
N LEU A 88 13.68 -9.55 10.57
CA LEU A 88 14.16 -10.88 10.22
C LEU A 88 15.31 -11.34 11.13
N PRO A 89 15.57 -12.66 11.20
CA PRO A 89 16.74 -13.20 11.92
C PRO A 89 18.07 -12.59 11.50
N MET A 90 18.97 -12.39 12.48
CA MET A 90 20.35 -11.95 12.21
C MET A 90 21.14 -13.04 11.48
N GLY A 91 21.94 -12.65 10.49
CA GLY A 91 22.87 -13.55 9.81
C GLY A 91 23.67 -12.85 8.72
N LYS A 92 24.97 -13.17 8.61
CA LYS A 92 25.95 -12.52 7.71
C LYS A 92 25.63 -12.56 6.21
N LYS A 93 24.53 -13.19 5.80
CA LYS A 93 24.13 -13.37 4.39
C LYS A 93 22.72 -12.87 4.08
N MET A 94 22.00 -12.33 5.06
CA MET A 94 20.72 -11.67 4.80
C MET A 94 21.00 -10.26 4.27
N PRO A 95 20.43 -9.87 3.12
CA PRO A 95 20.56 -8.49 2.65
C PRO A 95 19.80 -7.49 3.55
N TYR A 96 18.94 -7.99 4.43
CA TYR A 96 18.09 -7.21 5.32
C TYR A 96 18.59 -7.26 6.76
N ARG A 97 18.84 -6.09 7.32
CA ARG A 97 19.55 -5.85 8.59
C ARG A 97 18.74 -5.00 9.56
N MET A 98 17.40 -4.98 9.42
CA MET A 98 16.51 -4.17 10.27
C MET A 98 16.69 -4.46 11.76
N LEU A 99 16.78 -5.73 12.15
CA LEU A 99 16.99 -6.08 13.56
C LEU A 99 18.30 -5.51 14.10
N GLU A 100 19.38 -5.61 13.30
CA GLU A 100 20.70 -5.10 13.69
C GLU A 100 20.70 -3.57 13.77
N SER A 101 20.04 -2.90 12.83
CA SER A 101 19.84 -1.44 12.88
C SER A 101 19.02 -1.02 14.10
N VAL A 102 17.94 -1.74 14.44
CA VAL A 102 17.13 -1.42 15.62
C VAL A 102 17.94 -1.62 16.90
N ILE A 103 18.75 -2.67 17.00
CA ILE A 103 19.65 -2.89 18.15
C ILE A 103 20.69 -1.77 18.26
N GLU A 104 21.31 -1.39 17.14
CA GLU A 104 22.33 -0.33 17.08
C GLU A 104 21.77 1.05 17.44
N LEU A 105 20.56 1.37 16.98
CA LEU A 105 19.96 2.70 17.11
C LEU A 105 19.11 2.86 18.37
N GLY A 106 18.63 1.76 18.95
CA GLY A 106 17.62 1.76 20.01
C GLY A 106 16.25 2.19 19.48
N ASP A 107 16.00 3.50 19.42
CA ASP A 107 14.80 4.09 18.83
C ASP A 107 15.16 4.85 17.53
N PRO A 108 14.99 4.23 16.35
CA PRO A 108 15.30 4.87 15.07
C PRO A 108 14.57 6.19 14.85
N ASN A 109 13.33 6.33 15.34
CA ASN A 109 12.57 7.58 15.20
C ASN A 109 13.29 8.73 15.92
N TRP A 110 13.74 8.47 17.15
CA TRP A 110 14.48 9.45 17.95
C TRP A 110 15.83 9.80 17.33
N VAL A 111 16.59 8.81 16.83
CA VAL A 111 17.90 9.06 16.21
C VAL A 111 17.77 9.92 14.97
N TYR A 112 16.84 9.60 14.06
CA TYR A 112 16.59 10.39 12.85
C TYR A 112 16.17 11.83 13.20
N LEU A 113 15.25 12.01 14.15
CA LEU A 113 14.86 13.34 14.62
C LEU A 113 16.06 14.12 15.16
N ASN A 114 16.83 13.52 16.07
CA ASN A 114 17.94 14.20 16.75
C ASN A 114 19.03 14.62 15.76
N GLU A 115 19.40 13.75 14.82
CA GLU A 115 20.39 14.10 13.79
C GLU A 115 19.85 15.14 12.79
N ALA A 116 18.55 15.12 12.48
CA ALA A 116 17.93 16.17 11.65
C ALA A 116 18.00 17.54 12.35
N LYS A 117 17.70 17.58 13.66
CA LYS A 117 17.81 18.79 14.48
C LYS A 117 19.24 19.32 14.55
N LYS A 118 20.24 18.45 14.74
CA LYS A 118 21.66 18.84 14.73
C LYS A 118 22.11 19.41 13.38
N ALA A 119 21.55 18.91 12.28
CA ALA A 119 21.78 19.46 10.94
C ALA A 119 21.02 20.78 10.68
N GLY A 120 20.19 21.25 11.62
CA GLY A 120 19.38 22.44 11.44
C GLY A 120 18.25 22.27 10.42
N LEU A 121 17.62 21.09 10.42
CA LEU A 121 16.43 20.77 9.64
C LEU A 121 15.16 20.81 10.52
N GLU A 122 14.08 21.36 9.98
CA GLU A 122 12.72 21.15 10.48
C GLU A 122 12.32 19.69 10.22
N ALA A 123 11.79 19.00 11.22
CA ALA A 123 11.49 17.58 11.15
C ALA A 123 10.00 17.32 11.38
N PHE A 124 9.34 16.72 10.38
CA PHE A 124 7.94 16.29 10.46
C PHE A 124 7.83 14.78 10.65
N ALA A 125 6.99 14.36 11.59
CA ALA A 125 6.66 12.96 11.80
C ALA A 125 5.54 12.54 10.84
N VAL A 126 5.82 11.68 9.87
CA VAL A 126 4.80 11.12 8.98
C VAL A 126 4.20 9.86 9.62
N MET A 127 2.96 9.98 10.06
CA MET A 127 2.17 8.90 10.64
C MET A 127 1.30 8.27 9.55
N LYS A 128 1.29 6.93 9.49
CA LYS A 128 0.41 6.13 8.62
C LYS A 128 -0.55 5.31 9.50
N PRO A 129 -1.72 5.86 9.90
CA PRO A 129 -2.60 5.22 10.90
C PRO A 129 -3.09 3.81 10.51
N TYR A 130 -3.22 3.56 9.21
CA TYR A 130 -3.72 2.30 8.65
C TYR A 130 -2.59 1.30 8.31
N GLU A 131 -1.35 1.57 8.70
CA GLU A 131 -0.17 0.75 8.38
C GLU A 131 0.20 -0.19 9.54
N SER A 132 -0.71 -1.11 9.89
CA SER A 132 -0.50 -2.02 11.02
C SER A 132 0.02 -3.41 10.63
N GLY A 133 0.38 -3.60 9.36
CA GLY A 133 1.29 -4.64 8.93
C GLY A 133 0.64 -5.78 8.15
N SER A 134 1.05 -7.01 8.49
CA SER A 134 0.57 -8.32 7.98
C SER A 134 1.25 -8.89 6.76
N GLY A 135 2.07 -8.11 6.02
CA GLY A 135 2.57 -8.39 4.66
C GLY A 135 2.00 -9.67 4.03
N ASN A 136 2.50 -10.82 4.49
CA ASN A 136 2.27 -12.16 3.95
C ASN A 136 1.52 -13.09 4.92
N THR A 137 1.15 -14.25 4.40
CA THR A 137 0.66 -15.36 5.20
C THR A 137 1.70 -16.47 5.30
N ILE A 138 1.70 -17.20 6.41
CA ILE A 138 2.32 -18.52 6.51
C ILE A 138 1.24 -19.61 6.48
N PRO A 139 1.53 -20.82 5.99
CA PRO A 139 0.52 -21.89 5.89
C PRO A 139 -0.05 -22.32 7.24
N GLU A 140 -1.20 -23.02 7.21
CA GLU A 140 -1.85 -23.52 8.42
C GLU A 140 -0.91 -24.41 9.25
N GLY A 141 -0.88 -24.17 10.56
CA GLY A 141 -0.06 -24.94 11.50
C GLY A 141 1.45 -24.71 11.38
N LYS A 142 1.91 -23.75 10.56
CA LYS A 142 3.32 -23.37 10.48
C LYS A 142 3.64 -22.23 11.44
N VAL A 143 4.93 -22.05 11.71
CA VAL A 143 5.47 -21.00 12.58
C VAL A 143 6.53 -20.20 11.83
N ALA A 144 6.58 -18.90 12.11
CA ALA A 144 7.59 -18.00 11.59
C ALA A 144 8.51 -17.52 12.72
N PRO A 145 9.84 -17.49 12.51
CA PRO A 145 10.77 -16.89 13.48
C PRO A 145 10.38 -15.46 13.82
N TYR A 146 10.53 -15.08 15.09
CA TYR A 146 10.23 -13.74 15.61
C TYR A 146 8.79 -13.24 15.41
N SER A 147 7.88 -14.06 14.88
CA SER A 147 6.47 -13.71 14.85
C SER A 147 5.92 -13.71 16.27
N ARG A 148 5.45 -12.55 16.72
CA ARG A 148 4.92 -12.35 18.08
C ARG A 148 3.50 -12.90 18.24
N ALA A 149 2.75 -12.93 17.14
CA ALA A 149 1.42 -13.52 17.08
C ALA A 149 1.09 -13.99 15.66
N LEU A 150 0.25 -15.02 15.59
CA LEU A 150 -0.31 -15.55 14.37
C LEU A 150 -1.79 -15.16 14.34
N VAL A 151 -2.19 -14.34 13.38
CA VAL A 151 -3.61 -13.99 13.20
C VAL A 151 -4.15 -14.83 12.05
N LYS A 152 -5.12 -15.69 12.36
CA LYS A 152 -5.73 -16.60 11.37
C LYS A 152 -6.35 -15.81 10.22
N THR A 153 -6.21 -16.33 9.01
CA THR A 153 -6.76 -15.74 7.78
C THR A 153 -6.94 -16.83 6.73
N ILE A 154 -7.53 -16.48 5.59
CA ILE A 154 -7.53 -17.36 4.42
C ILE A 154 -6.10 -17.63 3.96
N GLY A 155 -5.75 -18.90 3.82
CA GLY A 155 -4.42 -19.33 3.38
C GLY A 155 -3.45 -19.63 4.52
N GLY A 156 -3.87 -19.46 5.78
CA GLY A 156 -3.08 -19.79 6.97
C GLY A 156 -3.14 -18.71 8.05
N SER A 157 -2.02 -18.03 8.31
CA SER A 157 -1.95 -16.97 9.32
C SER A 157 -1.09 -15.79 8.87
N HIS A 158 -1.59 -14.58 9.08
CA HIS A 158 -0.80 -13.36 8.96
C HIS A 158 0.17 -13.24 10.14
N ILE A 159 1.31 -12.62 9.86
CA ILE A 159 2.41 -12.40 10.80
C ILE A 159 2.88 -10.94 10.74
N HIS A 160 3.71 -10.54 11.69
CA HIS A 160 4.33 -9.20 11.72
C HIS A 160 3.30 -8.05 11.73
N PHE A 161 2.36 -8.14 12.64
CA PHE A 161 1.46 -7.04 12.97
C PHE A 161 2.11 -6.05 13.93
N ASP A 162 1.54 -4.85 13.98
CA ASP A 162 1.82 -3.91 15.03
C ASP A 162 1.30 -4.42 16.39
N ASN A 163 1.69 -3.74 17.46
CA ASN A 163 1.31 -4.17 18.81
C ASN A 163 -0.20 -4.16 19.08
N MET A 164 -0.97 -3.34 18.36
CA MET A 164 -2.43 -3.26 18.54
C MET A 164 -3.10 -4.49 17.96
N LEU A 165 -2.78 -4.85 16.71
CA LEU A 165 -3.37 -6.00 16.04
C LEU A 165 -2.88 -7.36 16.54
N ILE A 166 -1.69 -7.40 17.16
CA ILE A 166 -1.24 -8.58 17.92
C ILE A 166 -2.21 -8.92 19.05
N LYS A 167 -2.74 -7.90 19.74
CA LYS A 167 -3.60 -8.06 20.92
C LYS A 167 -5.09 -8.08 20.57
N HIS A 168 -5.47 -7.32 19.55
CA HIS A 168 -6.85 -7.04 19.18
C HIS A 168 -7.06 -7.21 17.66
N PRO A 169 -6.90 -8.44 17.12
CA PRO A 169 -7.13 -8.70 15.71
C PRO A 169 -8.56 -8.37 15.24
N GLU A 170 -9.53 -8.34 16.15
CA GLU A 170 -10.93 -7.97 15.92
C GLU A 170 -11.14 -6.51 15.52
N TYR A 171 -10.17 -5.62 15.79
CA TYR A 171 -10.24 -4.21 15.42
C TYR A 171 -9.88 -3.92 13.97
N ARG A 172 -9.57 -4.96 13.17
CA ARG A 172 -9.39 -4.80 11.73
C ARG A 172 -10.70 -4.43 11.04
N VAL A 173 -10.63 -3.83 9.87
CA VAL A 173 -11.82 -3.58 9.04
C VAL A 173 -12.46 -4.91 8.63
N GLN A 174 -13.69 -5.13 9.05
CA GLN A 174 -14.41 -6.39 8.88
C GLN A 174 -15.25 -6.43 7.61
N ARG A 175 -15.32 -7.62 7.01
CA ARG A 175 -16.22 -7.96 5.92
C ARG A 175 -17.66 -8.07 6.44
N LYS A 176 -18.64 -7.82 5.57
CA LYS A 176 -20.02 -8.28 5.78
C LYS A 176 -20.00 -9.80 6.04
N PRO A 177 -20.57 -10.28 7.16
CA PRO A 177 -20.67 -11.69 7.44
C PRO A 177 -21.40 -12.44 6.33
N LEU A 178 -20.91 -13.64 6.01
CA LEU A 178 -21.63 -14.55 5.13
C LEU A 178 -22.90 -15.04 5.83
N VAL A 179 -23.99 -15.19 5.08
CA VAL A 179 -25.20 -15.83 5.59
C VAL A 179 -24.89 -17.29 5.93
N ASP A 180 -25.43 -17.80 7.05
CA ASP A 180 -25.18 -19.16 7.56
C ASP A 180 -25.33 -20.26 6.51
N SER A 181 -26.30 -20.15 5.61
CA SER A 181 -26.51 -21.12 4.53
C SER A 181 -25.32 -21.16 3.57
N ILE A 182 -24.70 -20.01 3.28
CA ILE A 182 -23.49 -19.91 2.45
C ILE A 182 -22.29 -20.45 3.21
N GLN A 183 -22.15 -20.09 4.49
CA GLN A 183 -21.05 -20.58 5.34
C GLN A 183 -21.10 -22.10 5.52
N LYS A 184 -22.28 -22.70 5.66
CA LYS A 184 -22.41 -24.16 5.74
C LYS A 184 -21.98 -24.85 4.44
N ARG A 185 -22.28 -24.24 3.28
CA ARG A 185 -21.87 -24.78 1.98
C ARG A 185 -20.36 -24.81 1.80
N THR A 186 -19.60 -23.88 2.37
CA THR A 186 -18.12 -23.91 2.29
C THR A 186 -17.50 -25.10 3.04
N ASN A 187 -18.26 -25.79 3.90
CA ASN A 187 -17.82 -27.00 4.58
C ASN A 187 -18.21 -28.30 3.84
N LEU A 188 -18.89 -28.23 2.70
CA LEU A 188 -19.24 -29.41 1.91
C LEU A 188 -18.10 -29.81 0.94
N PRO A 189 -18.08 -31.06 0.49
CA PRO A 189 -17.20 -31.50 -0.60
C PRO A 189 -17.40 -30.68 -1.89
N VAL A 190 -16.31 -30.40 -2.59
CA VAL A 190 -16.35 -29.71 -3.88
C VAL A 190 -16.64 -30.72 -4.98
N THR A 191 -17.67 -30.42 -5.78
CA THR A 191 -18.19 -31.29 -6.85
C THR A 191 -17.88 -30.78 -8.25
N ALA A 192 -17.64 -29.48 -8.41
CA ALA A 192 -17.20 -28.91 -9.68
C ALA A 192 -16.35 -27.64 -9.49
N VAL A 193 -15.47 -27.39 -10.46
CA VAL A 193 -14.72 -26.14 -10.60
C VAL A 193 -14.91 -25.64 -12.03
N GLU A 194 -15.22 -24.36 -12.19
CA GLU A 194 -15.32 -23.70 -13.49
C GLU A 194 -14.25 -22.63 -13.59
N VAL A 195 -13.48 -22.65 -14.68
CA VAL A 195 -12.50 -21.62 -15.00
C VAL A 195 -12.85 -21.05 -16.38
N SER A 196 -13.10 -19.76 -16.44
CA SER A 196 -13.46 -19.06 -17.67
C SER A 196 -12.39 -18.06 -18.10
N PHE A 197 -12.19 -17.96 -19.41
CA PHE A 197 -11.27 -17.01 -20.05
C PHE A 197 -12.00 -16.20 -21.11
N CYS A 198 -11.78 -14.89 -21.13
CA CYS A 198 -12.26 -14.03 -22.21
C CYS A 198 -11.39 -14.28 -23.43
N ILE A 199 -12.00 -14.72 -24.53
CA ILE A 199 -11.30 -14.94 -25.80
C ILE A 199 -11.62 -13.86 -26.84
N ASP A 200 -12.55 -12.96 -26.52
CA ASP A 200 -12.74 -11.75 -27.30
C ASP A 200 -11.63 -10.72 -27.09
N SER A 201 -11.49 -9.80 -28.05
CA SER A 201 -10.67 -8.61 -27.84
C SER A 201 -11.31 -7.66 -26.82
N PHE A 202 -10.47 -7.02 -26.01
CA PHE A 202 -10.89 -6.00 -25.06
C PHE A 202 -9.77 -4.97 -24.80
N ARG A 203 -10.11 -3.86 -24.15
CA ARG A 203 -9.19 -2.78 -23.81
C ARG A 203 -9.28 -2.47 -22.33
N ASN A 204 -8.17 -2.58 -21.60
CA ASN A 204 -8.11 -2.21 -20.18
C ASN A 204 -7.42 -0.86 -20.02
N LYS A 205 -8.05 0.07 -19.30
CA LYS A 205 -7.43 1.37 -18.99
C LYS A 205 -6.36 1.16 -17.92
N ILE A 206 -5.15 1.67 -18.16
CA ILE A 206 -3.99 1.57 -17.25
C ILE A 206 -3.43 2.94 -16.84
N GLY A 207 -4.09 4.01 -17.27
CA GLY A 207 -3.82 5.39 -16.91
C GLY A 207 -4.79 6.32 -17.65
N HIS A 208 -4.71 7.62 -17.40
CA HIS A 208 -5.64 8.61 -17.95
C HIS A 208 -5.88 8.46 -19.47
N ASN A 209 -4.79 8.44 -20.25
CA ASN A 209 -4.85 8.28 -21.71
C ASN A 209 -4.25 6.95 -22.19
N ASN A 210 -3.94 6.02 -21.29
CA ASN A 210 -3.21 4.80 -21.60
C ASN A 210 -4.13 3.57 -21.49
N TYR A 211 -4.11 2.74 -22.52
CA TYR A 211 -4.87 1.49 -22.58
C TYR A 211 -3.96 0.34 -22.97
N LEU A 212 -4.14 -0.80 -22.32
CA LEU A 212 -3.67 -2.08 -22.83
C LEU A 212 -4.74 -2.67 -23.73
N ASN A 213 -4.36 -2.99 -24.96
CA ASN A 213 -5.25 -3.68 -25.91
C ASN A 213 -4.91 -5.17 -25.87
N PHE A 214 -5.94 -5.99 -25.66
CA PHE A 214 -5.83 -7.44 -25.63
C PHE A 214 -6.44 -7.99 -26.91
N ARG A 215 -5.65 -8.80 -27.61
CA ARG A 215 -6.09 -9.50 -28.81
C ARG A 215 -7.04 -10.63 -28.42
N GLY A 216 -8.08 -10.84 -29.22
CA GLY A 216 -8.93 -12.02 -29.13
C GLY A 216 -8.34 -13.25 -29.85
N TYR A 217 -8.85 -14.42 -29.49
CA TYR A 217 -8.48 -15.72 -30.03
C TYR A 217 -9.71 -16.42 -30.61
N SER A 218 -9.53 -17.12 -31.73
CA SER A 218 -10.53 -18.04 -32.26
C SER A 218 -10.65 -19.30 -31.40
N ARG A 219 -11.78 -19.99 -31.50
CA ARG A 219 -12.01 -21.27 -30.78
C ARG A 219 -10.91 -22.29 -31.08
N SER A 220 -10.53 -22.45 -32.36
CA SER A 220 -9.46 -23.37 -32.78
C SER A 220 -8.09 -23.06 -32.19
N GLU A 221 -7.79 -21.79 -31.88
CA GLU A 221 -6.52 -21.42 -31.24
C GLU A 221 -6.46 -21.91 -29.79
N VAL A 222 -7.61 -22.03 -29.12
CA VAL A 222 -7.68 -22.30 -27.66
C VAL A 222 -8.29 -23.65 -27.31
N ASP A 223 -8.78 -24.41 -28.28
CA ASP A 223 -9.42 -25.73 -28.12
C ASP A 223 -8.52 -26.75 -27.40
N SER A 224 -7.19 -26.59 -27.48
CA SER A 224 -6.21 -27.45 -26.81
C SER A 224 -5.94 -27.11 -25.34
N THR A 225 -6.69 -26.16 -24.76
CA THR A 225 -6.45 -25.72 -23.39
C THR A 225 -6.90 -26.77 -22.38
N GLU A 226 -5.99 -27.12 -21.47
CA GLU A 226 -6.22 -28.12 -20.43
C GLU A 226 -6.12 -27.51 -19.02
N VAL A 227 -6.81 -28.12 -18.06
CA VAL A 227 -6.72 -27.77 -16.64
C VAL A 227 -6.39 -28.98 -15.79
N GLU A 228 -5.35 -28.84 -14.96
CA GLU A 228 -5.01 -29.79 -13.92
C GLU A 228 -5.34 -29.22 -12.53
N LEU A 229 -5.86 -30.06 -11.65
CA LEU A 229 -6.14 -29.68 -10.27
C LEU A 229 -5.10 -30.23 -9.30
N TYR A 230 -4.76 -29.39 -8.33
CA TYR A 230 -3.94 -29.72 -7.18
C TYR A 230 -4.70 -29.35 -5.91
N VAL A 231 -4.47 -30.08 -4.82
CA VAL A 231 -5.17 -29.88 -3.55
C VAL A 231 -4.18 -29.76 -2.39
N SER A 232 -4.56 -29.01 -1.36
CA SER A 232 -3.80 -28.82 -0.12
C SER A 232 -4.72 -28.66 1.07
N LYS A 233 -4.31 -29.23 2.21
CA LYS A 233 -4.98 -29.04 3.51
C LYS A 233 -4.50 -27.78 4.21
N ASP A 234 -3.22 -27.42 4.03
CA ASP A 234 -2.55 -26.40 4.83
C ASP A 234 -2.09 -25.16 4.04
N ASN A 235 -2.17 -25.18 2.71
CA ASN A 235 -1.59 -24.17 1.81
C ASN A 235 -0.05 -24.05 1.90
N GLY A 236 0.63 -25.10 2.35
CA GLY A 236 2.10 -25.17 2.45
C GLY A 236 2.73 -26.14 1.47
N THR A 237 1.97 -27.18 1.10
CA THR A 237 2.34 -28.16 0.07
C THR A 237 1.09 -28.56 -0.70
N TYR A 238 1.19 -28.65 -2.02
CA TYR A 238 0.11 -29.12 -2.89
C TYR A 238 0.49 -30.42 -3.56
N LYS A 239 -0.50 -31.29 -3.74
CA LYS A 239 -0.37 -32.53 -4.51
C LYS A 239 -1.37 -32.53 -5.64
N ARG A 240 -1.04 -33.19 -6.74
CA ARG A 240 -1.97 -33.40 -7.85
C ARG A 240 -3.21 -34.15 -7.33
N LEU A 241 -4.37 -33.77 -7.85
CA LEU A 241 -5.60 -34.50 -7.61
C LEU A 241 -5.61 -35.76 -8.49
N GLU A 242 -5.44 -36.92 -7.87
CA GLU A 242 -5.36 -38.22 -8.57
C GLU A 242 -6.74 -38.82 -8.90
N GLN A 243 -7.81 -38.34 -8.26
CA GLN A 243 -9.15 -38.85 -8.53
C GLN A 243 -9.55 -38.50 -9.97
N PRO A 244 -10.21 -39.42 -10.70
CA PRO A 244 -10.75 -39.11 -12.01
C PRO A 244 -11.80 -37.99 -11.93
N TYR A 245 -11.78 -37.10 -12.92
CA TYR A 245 -12.80 -36.08 -13.12
C TYR A 245 -13.00 -35.87 -14.61
N THR A 246 -14.15 -35.30 -14.98
CA THR A 246 -14.47 -34.98 -16.37
C THR A 246 -14.22 -33.50 -16.61
N THR A 247 -13.51 -33.17 -17.68
CA THR A 247 -13.37 -31.78 -18.13
C THR A 247 -14.23 -31.56 -19.37
N THR A 248 -15.17 -30.65 -19.28
CA THR A 248 -15.96 -30.18 -20.42
C THR A 248 -15.44 -28.83 -20.88
N VAL A 249 -15.13 -28.73 -22.17
CA VAL A 249 -14.78 -27.49 -22.84
C VAL A 249 -16.03 -26.96 -23.53
N SER A 250 -16.37 -25.70 -23.29
CA SER A 250 -17.50 -25.04 -23.93
C SER A 250 -17.20 -23.58 -24.25
N TYR A 251 -17.99 -23.03 -25.17
CA TYR A 251 -17.91 -21.64 -25.61
C TYR A 251 -19.25 -20.97 -25.38
N GLY A 252 -19.23 -19.74 -24.92
CA GLY A 252 -20.46 -18.98 -24.71
C GLY A 252 -20.18 -17.51 -24.50
N PHE A 253 -21.20 -16.69 -24.75
CA PHE A 253 -21.14 -15.27 -24.46
C PHE A 253 -21.54 -15.02 -23.01
N LYS A 254 -20.74 -14.21 -22.30
CA LYS A 254 -20.94 -13.85 -20.90
C LYS A 254 -20.67 -12.36 -20.68
N ASP A 255 -21.38 -11.77 -19.73
CA ASP A 255 -21.00 -10.47 -19.18
C ASP A 255 -19.76 -10.64 -18.29
N VAL A 256 -18.86 -9.66 -18.31
CA VAL A 256 -17.64 -9.64 -17.52
C VAL A 256 -17.81 -8.69 -16.35
N TYR A 257 -17.53 -9.18 -15.13
CA TYR A 257 -17.62 -8.41 -13.90
C TYR A 257 -16.24 -8.29 -13.23
N ASP A 258 -16.00 -7.25 -12.45
CA ASP A 258 -14.85 -7.17 -11.55
C ASP A 258 -15.10 -7.92 -10.22
N ALA A 259 -14.12 -7.87 -9.31
CA ALA A 259 -14.23 -8.51 -7.99
C ALA A 259 -15.31 -7.94 -7.07
N ASN A 260 -15.85 -6.76 -7.40
CA ASN A 260 -16.89 -6.09 -6.62
C ASN A 260 -18.27 -6.22 -7.29
N GLY A 261 -18.39 -7.08 -8.30
CA GLY A 261 -19.65 -7.32 -9.01
C GLY A 261 -20.02 -6.20 -9.98
N ARG A 262 -19.10 -5.27 -10.31
CA ARG A 262 -19.36 -4.23 -11.29
C ARG A 262 -19.11 -4.77 -12.69
N ARG A 263 -20.07 -4.59 -13.59
CA ARG A 263 -19.95 -4.97 -14.99
C ARG A 263 -18.91 -4.11 -15.71
N LEU A 264 -18.00 -4.76 -16.44
CA LEU A 264 -16.94 -4.14 -17.22
C LEU A 264 -17.21 -4.21 -18.73
N TYR A 265 -17.72 -5.36 -19.19
CA TYR A 265 -18.05 -5.59 -20.59
C TYR A 265 -19.32 -6.43 -20.69
N ASP A 266 -20.09 -6.19 -21.74
CA ASP A 266 -21.29 -6.94 -22.06
C ASP A 266 -20.97 -8.00 -23.11
N ASN A 267 -21.58 -9.18 -22.98
CA ASN A 267 -21.67 -10.19 -24.03
C ASN A 267 -20.33 -10.49 -24.74
N LYS A 268 -19.28 -10.81 -23.97
CA LYS A 268 -17.97 -11.24 -24.48
C LYS A 268 -17.94 -12.74 -24.70
N GLU A 269 -17.30 -13.20 -25.76
CA GLU A 269 -17.09 -14.64 -25.97
C GLU A 269 -16.03 -15.18 -25.00
N HIS A 270 -16.38 -16.29 -24.34
CA HIS A 270 -15.56 -16.94 -23.34
C HIS A 270 -15.29 -18.40 -23.71
N LEU A 271 -14.05 -18.84 -23.44
CA LEU A 271 -13.71 -20.25 -23.23
C LEU A 271 -14.09 -20.61 -21.78
N VAL A 272 -14.81 -21.71 -21.59
CA VAL A 272 -15.22 -22.21 -20.27
C VAL A 272 -14.76 -23.65 -20.12
N LEU A 273 -13.89 -23.87 -19.13
CA LEU A 273 -13.38 -25.18 -18.74
C LEU A 273 -14.08 -25.57 -17.44
N ARG A 274 -14.95 -26.58 -17.51
CA ARG A 274 -15.72 -27.05 -16.37
C ARG A 274 -15.26 -28.45 -15.98
N LEU A 275 -14.73 -28.57 -14.77
CA LEU A 275 -14.27 -29.82 -14.19
C LEU A 275 -15.38 -30.35 -13.28
N GLU A 276 -15.94 -31.52 -13.59
CA GLU A 276 -17.09 -32.13 -12.93
C GLU A 276 -16.77 -33.53 -12.40
N ASN A 277 -17.69 -34.09 -11.62
CA ASN A 277 -17.52 -35.37 -10.92
C ASN A 277 -16.34 -35.33 -9.93
N LEU A 278 -16.08 -34.16 -9.35
CA LEU A 278 -15.11 -34.04 -8.27
C LEU A 278 -15.70 -34.59 -6.96
N ASP A 279 -14.85 -35.25 -6.17
CA ASP A 279 -15.12 -35.63 -4.78
C ASP A 279 -14.02 -35.10 -3.86
N ILE A 280 -13.81 -33.78 -3.91
CA ILE A 280 -12.78 -33.16 -3.08
C ILE A 280 -13.34 -32.97 -1.66
N SER A 281 -12.92 -33.85 -0.75
CA SER A 281 -13.29 -33.85 0.68
C SER A 281 -13.18 -32.47 1.35
N GLU A 282 -14.02 -32.23 2.36
CA GLU A 282 -14.00 -31.01 3.18
C GLU A 282 -12.65 -30.70 3.84
N ASP A 283 -11.80 -31.72 4.01
CA ASP A 283 -10.45 -31.60 4.57
C ASP A 283 -9.51 -30.72 3.71
N TYR A 284 -9.76 -30.63 2.41
CA TYR A 284 -8.98 -29.79 1.51
C TYR A 284 -9.65 -28.42 1.38
N LYS A 285 -9.04 -27.43 2.01
CA LYS A 285 -9.51 -26.03 1.96
C LYS A 285 -8.94 -25.25 0.78
N TYR A 286 -7.87 -25.77 0.18
CA TYR A 286 -7.08 -25.06 -0.81
C TYR A 286 -6.85 -25.91 -2.04
N PHE A 287 -6.98 -25.28 -3.21
CA PHE A 287 -6.79 -25.91 -4.51
C PHE A 287 -5.96 -25.00 -5.41
N VAL A 288 -5.38 -25.58 -6.45
CA VAL A 288 -4.73 -24.83 -7.53
C VAL A 288 -5.20 -25.42 -8.85
N ALA A 289 -5.67 -24.54 -9.74
CA ALA A 289 -5.91 -24.85 -11.15
C ALA A 289 -4.68 -24.45 -11.97
N ILE A 290 -4.03 -25.43 -12.59
CA ILE A 290 -2.96 -25.22 -13.55
C ILE A 290 -3.54 -25.25 -14.95
N VAL A 291 -3.38 -24.14 -15.67
CA VAL A 291 -3.93 -23.96 -17.02
C VAL A 291 -2.80 -24.11 -18.01
N LYS A 292 -2.91 -25.14 -18.86
CA LYS A 292 -1.95 -25.42 -19.93
C LYS A 292 -2.55 -24.94 -21.23
N SER A 293 -2.01 -23.86 -21.77
CA SER A 293 -2.42 -23.29 -23.05
C SER A 293 -1.20 -22.84 -23.84
N GLN A 294 -1.28 -22.91 -25.16
CA GLN A 294 -0.26 -22.33 -26.05
C GLN A 294 -0.33 -20.79 -26.10
N HIS A 295 -1.42 -20.22 -25.58
CA HIS A 295 -1.70 -18.79 -25.62
C HIS A 295 -1.90 -18.20 -24.22
N LYS A 296 -1.71 -16.88 -24.14
CA LYS A 296 -1.98 -16.11 -22.92
C LYS A 296 -3.47 -15.85 -22.81
N LEU A 297 -4.17 -16.70 -22.08
CA LEU A 297 -5.58 -16.54 -21.78
C LEU A 297 -5.77 -15.57 -20.61
N TYR A 298 -6.80 -14.73 -20.70
CA TYR A 298 -7.09 -13.69 -19.70
C TYR A 298 -8.37 -14.01 -18.94
N THR A 299 -8.30 -13.85 -17.63
CA THR A 299 -9.42 -14.05 -16.72
C THR A 299 -9.43 -12.96 -15.65
N ILE A 300 -10.60 -12.64 -15.10
CA ILE A 300 -10.69 -11.90 -13.84
C ILE A 300 -11.02 -12.96 -12.79
N PRO A 301 -10.04 -13.40 -11.99
CA PRO A 301 -10.20 -14.60 -11.18
C PRO A 301 -11.51 -14.59 -10.36
N TYR A 302 -11.82 -13.48 -9.70
CA TYR A 302 -12.97 -13.39 -8.77
C TYR A 302 -14.34 -13.60 -9.41
N SER A 303 -14.52 -13.20 -10.67
CA SER A 303 -15.82 -13.28 -11.35
C SER A 303 -15.90 -14.44 -12.34
N MET A 304 -14.75 -14.98 -12.74
CA MET A 304 -14.63 -15.96 -13.83
C MET A 304 -14.10 -17.32 -13.37
N ILE A 305 -13.72 -17.47 -12.10
CA ILE A 305 -13.45 -18.77 -11.46
C ILE A 305 -14.55 -19.04 -10.44
N LYS A 306 -15.17 -20.22 -10.51
CA LYS A 306 -16.26 -20.63 -9.63
C LYS A 306 -16.02 -22.02 -9.07
N VAL A 307 -16.50 -22.24 -7.86
CA VAL A 307 -16.43 -23.53 -7.19
C VAL A 307 -17.81 -23.93 -6.70
N PHE A 308 -18.17 -25.18 -6.91
CA PHE A 308 -19.48 -25.71 -6.60
C PHE A 308 -19.38 -26.89 -5.64
N THR A 309 -20.39 -27.00 -4.79
CA THR A 309 -20.68 -28.16 -3.95
C THR A 309 -22.00 -28.77 -4.40
N ALA A 310 -22.41 -29.89 -3.79
CA ALA A 310 -23.73 -30.46 -4.04
C ALA A 310 -24.89 -29.48 -3.77
N SER A 311 -24.67 -28.46 -2.94
CA SER A 311 -25.65 -27.42 -2.60
C SER A 311 -25.45 -26.10 -3.38
N GLY A 312 -24.63 -26.10 -4.43
CA GLY A 312 -24.42 -24.97 -5.33
C GLY A 312 -23.08 -24.25 -5.16
N GLU A 313 -22.98 -23.07 -5.78
CA GLU A 313 -21.78 -22.22 -5.78
C GLU A 313 -21.40 -21.78 -4.36
N ILE A 314 -20.11 -21.85 -4.05
CA ILE A 314 -19.53 -21.37 -2.78
C ILE A 314 -18.63 -20.16 -3.03
N PRO A 315 -18.53 -19.23 -2.07
CA PRO A 315 -17.60 -18.13 -2.18
C PRO A 315 -16.16 -18.63 -2.02
N ILE A 316 -15.24 -17.97 -2.72
CA ILE A 316 -13.82 -18.31 -2.77
C ILE A 316 -12.96 -17.07 -2.66
N THR A 317 -11.72 -17.28 -2.21
CA THR A 317 -10.64 -16.30 -2.26
C THR A 317 -9.59 -16.80 -3.24
N LEU A 318 -9.01 -15.90 -4.04
CA LEU A 318 -8.14 -16.27 -5.15
C LEU A 318 -6.72 -15.72 -4.98
N GLY A 319 -5.76 -16.42 -5.56
CA GLY A 319 -4.36 -16.02 -5.56
C GLY A 319 -3.67 -16.44 -6.85
N VAL A 320 -2.99 -15.50 -7.51
CA VAL A 320 -2.15 -15.76 -8.69
C VAL A 320 -0.65 -15.75 -8.35
N TYR A 321 -0.36 -15.71 -7.05
CA TYR A 321 0.99 -15.61 -6.53
C TYR A 321 1.36 -16.87 -5.75
N ALA A 322 2.53 -17.44 -6.04
CA ALA A 322 3.16 -18.43 -5.17
C ALA A 322 4.09 -17.72 -4.18
N ARG A 323 4.20 -18.26 -2.96
CA ARG A 323 5.24 -17.80 -2.02
C ARG A 323 6.61 -18.11 -2.60
N ASN A 324 7.51 -17.15 -2.47
CA ASN A 324 8.82 -17.20 -3.08
C ASN A 324 9.88 -17.34 -1.99
N PRO A 325 10.57 -18.48 -1.88
CA PRO A 325 11.65 -18.57 -0.89
C PRO A 325 12.67 -17.47 -1.11
N LEU A 326 13.14 -16.86 -0.01
CA LEU A 326 14.26 -15.96 -0.11
C LEU A 326 15.49 -16.79 -0.49
N HIS A 327 16.00 -16.60 -1.71
CA HIS A 327 17.18 -17.30 -2.15
C HIS A 327 18.41 -16.70 -1.46
N LEU A 328 18.87 -17.36 -0.39
CA LEU A 328 20.15 -17.04 0.22
C LEU A 328 21.25 -17.88 -0.46
N PRO A 329 22.37 -17.28 -0.87
CA PRO A 329 23.50 -18.02 -1.43
C PRO A 329 23.98 -19.10 -0.46
N ASN A 330 23.90 -20.37 -0.90
CA ASN A 330 24.33 -21.56 -0.15
C ASN A 330 23.48 -21.95 1.07
N VAL A 331 22.22 -21.49 1.17
CA VAL A 331 21.26 -22.10 2.11
C VAL A 331 20.40 -23.08 1.31
N PRO A 332 20.48 -24.39 1.57
CA PRO A 332 19.63 -25.36 0.90
C PRO A 332 18.16 -24.98 1.09
N LEU A 333 17.41 -24.94 -0.01
CA LEU A 333 15.95 -24.89 0.02
C LEU A 333 15.42 -26.27 0.39
N ASP A 334 15.78 -26.77 1.57
CA ASP A 334 15.26 -28.05 2.04
C ASP A 334 13.79 -27.87 2.45
N PRO A 335 12.84 -28.54 1.78
CA PRO A 335 11.42 -28.46 2.12
C PRO A 335 11.11 -28.90 3.56
N ALA A 336 11.99 -29.64 4.22
CA ALA A 336 11.85 -30.05 5.61
C ALA A 336 12.25 -28.95 6.62
N THR A 337 13.02 -27.93 6.19
CA THR A 337 13.54 -26.85 7.06
C THR A 337 13.05 -25.46 6.67
N LYS A 338 11.95 -25.37 5.90
CA LYS A 338 11.36 -24.09 5.45
C LYS A 338 11.25 -23.09 6.61
N ALA A 339 11.98 -21.98 6.49
CA ALA A 339 11.85 -20.84 7.38
C ALA A 339 10.66 -19.99 6.90
N TRP A 340 9.46 -20.31 7.37
CA TRP A 340 8.27 -19.52 7.04
C TRP A 340 8.38 -18.12 7.62
N GLY A 341 7.80 -17.14 6.92
CA GLY A 341 7.87 -15.72 7.30
C GLY A 341 9.18 -15.02 6.94
N THR A 342 10.14 -15.72 6.33
CA THR A 342 11.38 -15.12 5.82
C THR A 342 11.45 -15.15 4.29
N GLU A 343 10.31 -15.30 3.61
CA GLU A 343 10.21 -15.38 2.16
C GLU A 343 10.60 -14.06 1.46
N GLY A 344 10.92 -14.13 0.17
CA GLY A 344 10.97 -12.96 -0.69
C GLY A 344 9.57 -12.57 -1.18
N ASN A 345 9.49 -11.54 -2.03
CA ASN A 345 8.22 -11.15 -2.65
C ASN A 345 7.55 -12.33 -3.36
N PRO A 346 6.25 -12.58 -3.12
CA PRO A 346 5.48 -13.55 -3.88
C PRO A 346 5.62 -13.30 -5.38
N VAL A 347 5.65 -14.39 -6.15
CA VAL A 347 5.93 -14.37 -7.59
C VAL A 347 4.73 -14.90 -8.36
N LYS A 348 4.61 -14.50 -9.63
CA LYS A 348 3.54 -14.93 -10.56
C LYS A 348 4.12 -15.58 -11.82
N GLY A 349 3.26 -16.16 -12.65
CA GLY A 349 3.67 -16.73 -13.95
C GLY A 349 4.40 -18.07 -13.82
N GLU A 350 5.34 -18.36 -14.73
CA GLU A 350 6.10 -19.63 -14.76
C GLU A 350 6.77 -19.93 -13.42
N LYS A 351 7.45 -18.94 -12.82
CA LYS A 351 8.09 -19.12 -11.52
C LYS A 351 7.09 -19.50 -10.42
N ALA A 352 5.85 -19.03 -10.50
CA ALA A 352 4.82 -19.45 -9.55
C ALA A 352 4.36 -20.89 -9.78
N MET A 353 4.29 -21.33 -11.04
CA MET A 353 4.01 -22.73 -11.40
C MET A 353 5.08 -23.68 -10.83
N ASP A 354 6.34 -23.25 -10.79
CA ASP A 354 7.44 -24.06 -10.24
C ASP A 354 7.41 -24.15 -8.70
N LEU A 355 6.84 -23.13 -8.04
CA LEU A 355 6.95 -22.97 -6.59
C LEU A 355 5.71 -23.40 -5.81
N PHE A 356 4.50 -23.24 -6.35
CA PHE A 356 3.26 -23.40 -5.57
C PHE A 356 3.15 -24.79 -4.92
N GLN A 357 3.63 -25.86 -5.58
CA GLN A 357 3.57 -27.21 -5.04
C GLN A 357 4.33 -27.33 -3.72
N LYS A 358 5.43 -26.58 -3.57
CA LYS A 358 6.33 -26.64 -2.41
C LYS A 358 6.16 -25.46 -1.47
N TRP A 359 5.65 -24.33 -1.89
CA TRP A 359 5.59 -23.11 -1.06
C TRP A 359 4.16 -22.58 -0.87
N GLY A 360 3.21 -23.15 -1.59
CA GLY A 360 1.82 -22.75 -1.60
C GLY A 360 1.58 -21.39 -2.24
N VAL A 361 0.37 -20.89 -2.03
CA VAL A 361 -0.17 -19.70 -2.67
C VAL A 361 -0.30 -18.57 -1.65
N GLU A 362 0.04 -17.35 -2.07
CA GLU A 362 -0.28 -16.14 -1.31
C GLU A 362 -1.60 -15.56 -1.86
N PHE A 363 -2.65 -15.63 -1.04
CA PHE A 363 -3.98 -15.13 -1.37
C PHE A 363 -4.07 -13.63 -1.13
N GLU A 364 -4.67 -12.89 -2.08
CA GLU A 364 -4.89 -11.44 -1.97
C GLU A 364 -3.61 -10.62 -1.70
N TRP A 365 -2.46 -11.03 -2.25
CA TRP A 365 -1.20 -10.28 -2.09
C TRP A 365 -1.32 -8.82 -2.56
N TYR A 366 -2.01 -8.57 -3.68
CA TYR A 366 -2.37 -7.22 -4.17
C TYR A 366 -3.85 -7.12 -4.55
N GLY A 367 -4.71 -7.97 -3.98
CA GLY A 367 -6.06 -8.16 -4.52
C GLY A 367 -6.03 -8.65 -5.97
N VAL A 368 -7.00 -8.21 -6.79
CA VAL A 368 -7.10 -8.60 -8.21
C VAL A 368 -6.08 -7.93 -9.14
N GLY A 369 -5.24 -7.04 -8.63
CA GLY A 369 -4.16 -6.44 -9.40
C GLY A 369 -3.64 -5.17 -8.77
N PHE A 370 -2.35 -4.91 -8.93
CA PHE A 370 -1.69 -3.68 -8.47
C PHE A 370 -2.35 -2.43 -9.07
N TRP A 371 -2.87 -2.53 -10.31
CA TRP A 371 -3.59 -1.48 -11.06
C TRP A 371 -4.66 -2.11 -11.98
N GLY A 372 -5.91 -1.67 -11.84
CA GLY A 372 -6.98 -1.97 -12.80
C GLY A 372 -7.98 -3.03 -12.36
N ASN A 373 -8.74 -3.52 -13.35
CA ASN A 373 -10.04 -4.15 -13.15
C ASN A 373 -9.95 -5.63 -12.75
N GLY A 374 -8.73 -6.15 -12.64
CA GLY A 374 -8.50 -7.50 -12.15
C GLY A 374 -8.07 -8.54 -13.18
N TRP A 375 -7.73 -8.11 -14.40
CA TRP A 375 -7.33 -9.01 -15.48
C TRP A 375 -5.96 -9.64 -15.19
N GLU A 376 -5.94 -10.97 -15.20
CA GLU A 376 -4.73 -11.77 -15.03
C GLU A 376 -4.58 -12.77 -16.19
N SER A 377 -3.32 -13.01 -16.55
CA SER A 377 -2.94 -14.10 -17.46
C SER A 377 -1.76 -14.83 -16.87
N THR A 378 -2.06 -15.94 -16.22
CA THR A 378 -1.08 -16.82 -15.60
C THR A 378 -1.46 -18.29 -15.84
N GLY A 379 -0.50 -19.19 -15.68
CA GLY A 379 -0.74 -20.62 -15.73
C GLY A 379 -1.17 -21.23 -14.40
N VAL A 380 -1.23 -20.44 -13.31
CA VAL A 380 -1.52 -20.92 -11.95
C VAL A 380 -2.55 -20.05 -11.24
N TYR A 381 -3.67 -20.65 -10.83
CA TYR A 381 -4.73 -20.00 -10.08
C TYR A 381 -5.01 -20.76 -8.79
N GLY A 382 -4.54 -20.20 -7.67
CA GLY A 382 -4.86 -20.70 -6.34
C GLY A 382 -6.26 -20.30 -5.92
N ILE A 383 -6.94 -21.25 -5.28
CA ILE A 383 -8.33 -21.16 -4.84
C ILE A 383 -8.40 -21.58 -3.38
N ALA A 384 -8.97 -20.74 -2.53
CA ALA A 384 -9.30 -21.08 -1.16
C ALA A 384 -10.82 -21.07 -0.97
N LYS A 385 -11.36 -22.06 -0.26
CA LYS A 385 -12.77 -22.08 0.15
C LYS A 385 -13.02 -20.94 1.14
N GLY A 386 -14.09 -20.18 0.92
CA GLY A 386 -14.47 -19.05 1.76
C GLY A 386 -13.82 -17.73 1.36
N VAL A 387 -14.14 -16.69 2.12
CA VAL A 387 -13.70 -15.31 1.89
C VAL A 387 -12.81 -14.85 3.03
N ARG A 388 -11.99 -13.85 2.77
CA ARG A 388 -11.27 -13.15 3.84
C ARG A 388 -12.25 -12.34 4.69
N GLU A 389 -12.24 -12.60 6.00
CA GLU A 389 -13.17 -12.00 6.96
C GLU A 389 -12.78 -10.58 7.36
N GLU A 390 -11.48 -10.25 7.37
CA GLU A 390 -11.00 -8.90 7.68
C GLU A 390 -9.91 -8.45 6.72
N MET A 391 -9.84 -7.14 6.45
CA MET A 391 -8.67 -6.56 5.77
C MET A 391 -7.41 -6.83 6.58
N LYS A 392 -6.28 -7.01 5.90
CA LYS A 392 -5.10 -7.63 6.52
C LYS A 392 -4.63 -6.91 7.78
N GLY A 393 -4.10 -5.70 7.65
CA GLY A 393 -3.58 -4.87 8.76
C GLY A 393 -4.24 -3.50 8.84
N THR A 394 -5.41 -3.34 8.26
CA THR A 394 -6.15 -2.07 8.28
C THR A 394 -6.97 -2.01 9.56
N LEU A 395 -6.57 -1.18 10.52
CA LEU A 395 -7.37 -0.88 11.71
C LEU A 395 -8.66 -0.14 11.33
N CYS A 396 -9.75 -0.44 12.03
CA CYS A 396 -11.03 0.25 11.88
C CYS A 396 -11.07 1.45 12.82
N GLU A 397 -11.03 2.64 12.22
CA GLU A 397 -11.11 3.94 12.87
C GLU A 397 -12.37 4.17 13.71
N ALA A 398 -13.41 3.35 13.53
CA ALA A 398 -14.68 3.50 14.23
C ALA A 398 -14.59 3.10 15.71
N TYR A 399 -13.65 2.23 16.07
CA TYR A 399 -13.39 1.88 17.47
C TYR A 399 -12.65 3.01 18.19
N PRO A 400 -13.13 3.47 19.36
CA PRO A 400 -12.43 4.49 20.13
C PRO A 400 -11.04 4.05 20.59
N GLU A 401 -10.82 2.75 20.86
CA GLU A 401 -9.53 2.17 21.24
C GLU A 401 -8.49 2.32 20.13
N VAL A 402 -8.92 2.20 18.86
CA VAL A 402 -8.06 2.42 17.70
C VAL A 402 -7.66 3.88 17.60
N ARG A 403 -8.61 4.81 17.77
CA ARG A 403 -8.32 6.24 17.74
C ARG A 403 -7.41 6.66 18.89
N GLU A 404 -7.60 6.11 20.09
CA GLU A 404 -6.72 6.34 21.24
C GLU A 404 -5.30 5.77 20.98
N TYR A 405 -5.18 4.57 20.39
CA TYR A 405 -3.88 4.03 19.98
C TYR A 405 -3.16 4.95 18.98
N TRP A 406 -3.90 5.58 18.06
CA TRP A 406 -3.33 6.58 17.16
C TRP A 406 -2.95 7.86 17.90
N MET A 407 -3.77 8.33 18.85
CA MET A 407 -3.45 9.49 19.69
C MET A 407 -2.20 9.27 20.54
N GLN A 408 -1.93 8.05 21.02
CA GLN A 408 -0.68 7.74 21.72
C GLN A 408 0.56 7.95 20.83
N GLN A 409 0.46 7.64 19.54
CA GLN A 409 1.54 7.88 18.59
C GLN A 409 1.72 9.38 18.30
N VAL A 410 0.61 10.13 18.21
CA VAL A 410 0.63 11.60 18.13
C VAL A 410 1.34 12.20 19.34
N ARG A 411 0.95 11.81 20.56
CA ARG A 411 1.57 12.28 21.81
C ARG A 411 3.07 11.97 21.82
N ARG A 412 3.45 10.73 21.50
CA ARG A 412 4.86 10.32 21.42
C ARG A 412 5.67 11.19 20.45
N ALA A 413 5.15 11.48 19.26
CA ALA A 413 5.85 12.33 18.29
C ALA A 413 6.00 13.79 18.78
N VAL A 414 4.96 14.35 19.41
CA VAL A 414 5.04 15.68 20.04
C VAL A 414 6.09 15.69 21.15
N ASP A 415 6.04 14.70 22.05
CA ASP A 415 6.94 14.58 23.21
C ASP A 415 8.40 14.38 22.79
N MET A 416 8.65 13.68 21.67
CA MET A 416 9.98 13.54 21.07
C MET A 416 10.56 14.87 20.58
N GLY A 417 9.72 15.86 20.27
CA GLY A 417 10.15 17.18 19.82
C GLY A 417 10.14 17.39 18.30
N TYR A 418 9.35 16.60 17.55
CA TYR A 418 9.07 16.91 16.14
C TYR A 418 8.44 18.30 15.99
N ASP A 419 8.63 18.95 14.84
CA ASP A 419 8.09 20.30 14.56
C ASP A 419 6.64 20.26 14.08
N GLY A 420 6.26 19.14 13.49
CA GLY A 420 4.90 18.89 13.06
C GLY A 420 4.65 17.41 12.84
N ILE A 421 3.38 17.09 12.65
CA ILE A 421 2.91 15.75 12.33
C ILE A 421 2.20 15.81 10.98
N ASP A 422 2.50 14.83 10.15
CA ASP A 422 1.94 14.61 8.83
C ASP A 422 1.09 13.33 8.88
N PHE A 423 -0.20 13.44 8.56
CA PHE A 423 -1.11 12.30 8.49
C PHE A 423 -1.27 11.79 7.08
N ARG A 424 -0.92 10.52 6.85
CA ARG A 424 -1.00 9.86 5.54
C ARG A 424 -1.99 8.69 5.56
N LEU A 425 -3.03 8.80 4.71
CA LEU A 425 -4.01 7.72 4.51
C LEU A 425 -3.43 6.48 3.83
N GLN A 426 -2.46 6.68 2.94
CA GLN A 426 -1.85 5.59 2.22
C GLN A 426 -1.16 4.61 3.16
N ASN A 427 -1.47 3.33 3.00
CA ASN A 427 -0.89 2.22 3.76
C ASN A 427 -0.64 1.01 2.86
N HIS A 428 0.00 -0.03 3.36
CA HIS A 428 0.27 -1.28 2.64
C HIS A 428 -0.51 -2.47 3.23
N SER A 429 -1.57 -2.17 3.99
CA SER A 429 -2.28 -3.15 4.80
C SER A 429 -3.72 -3.43 4.29
N ALA A 430 -4.23 -2.63 3.34
CA ALA A 430 -5.59 -2.67 2.81
C ALA A 430 -5.75 -3.46 1.48
N MET A 431 -4.89 -4.45 1.27
CA MET A 431 -4.85 -5.29 0.07
C MET A 431 -6.01 -6.30 0.05
N VAL A 432 -7.13 -5.90 -0.53
CA VAL A 432 -8.29 -6.76 -0.83
C VAL A 432 -8.88 -6.41 -2.20
N ALA A 433 -9.27 -7.42 -2.97
CA ALA A 433 -9.88 -7.29 -4.28
C ALA A 433 -11.32 -6.75 -4.22
N ASP A 434 -12.14 -7.36 -3.38
CA ASP A 434 -13.57 -7.13 -3.24
C ASP A 434 -13.88 -6.14 -2.10
N HIS A 435 -13.16 -5.02 -2.12
CA HIS A 435 -13.15 -3.99 -1.09
C HIS A 435 -14.54 -3.42 -0.70
N LEU A 436 -15.56 -3.51 -1.57
CA LEU A 436 -16.93 -3.11 -1.25
C LEU A 436 -17.63 -4.03 -0.24
N SER A 437 -17.07 -5.21 -0.01
CA SER A 437 -17.59 -6.16 0.98
C SER A 437 -17.17 -5.83 2.42
N TYR A 438 -16.43 -4.75 2.65
CA TYR A 438 -15.82 -4.42 3.95
C TYR A 438 -16.34 -3.10 4.55
N GLY A 439 -16.09 -2.91 5.84
CA GLY A 439 -16.59 -1.78 6.62
C GLY A 439 -17.85 -2.11 7.44
N TYR A 440 -18.00 -3.38 7.83
CA TYR A 440 -19.16 -3.87 8.59
C TYR A 440 -18.84 -4.12 10.07
N ASN A 441 -17.83 -3.43 10.59
CA ASN A 441 -17.55 -3.40 12.03
C ASN A 441 -18.77 -2.88 12.79
N GLU A 442 -18.99 -3.39 14.00
CA GLU A 442 -20.16 -3.06 14.83
C GLU A 442 -20.43 -1.54 14.95
N PRO A 443 -19.45 -0.67 15.27
CA PRO A 443 -19.71 0.77 15.37
C PRO A 443 -20.14 1.42 14.04
N ILE A 444 -19.72 0.86 12.90
CA ILE A 444 -20.13 1.34 11.57
C ILE A 444 -21.57 0.91 11.28
N VAL A 445 -21.93 -0.33 11.59
CA VAL A 445 -23.29 -0.86 11.42
C VAL A 445 -24.27 -0.04 12.26
N GLU A 446 -23.95 0.23 13.51
CA GLU A 446 -24.75 1.07 14.41
C GLU A 446 -24.91 2.49 13.87
N LYS A 447 -23.81 3.12 13.46
CA LYS A 447 -23.84 4.48 12.88
C LYS A 447 -24.65 4.53 11.59
N TYR A 448 -24.58 3.49 10.76
CA TYR A 448 -25.37 3.39 9.53
C TYR A 448 -26.86 3.27 9.84
N LEU A 449 -27.22 2.40 10.78
CA LEU A 449 -28.60 2.24 11.25
C LEU A 449 -29.14 3.55 11.82
N GLN A 450 -28.36 4.23 12.66
CA GLN A 450 -28.74 5.52 13.23
C GLN A 450 -28.97 6.59 12.16
N LYS A 451 -28.08 6.69 11.17
CA LYS A 451 -28.09 7.77 10.16
C LYS A 451 -29.10 7.54 9.04
N TYR A 452 -29.38 6.29 8.69
CA TYR A 452 -30.17 5.94 7.51
C TYR A 452 -31.35 5.01 7.78
N GLY A 453 -31.52 4.49 9.00
CA GLY A 453 -32.62 3.59 9.36
C GLY A 453 -32.51 2.18 8.75
N VAL A 454 -31.33 1.79 8.24
CA VAL A 454 -31.11 0.52 7.53
C VAL A 454 -30.13 -0.37 8.30
N ASN A 455 -30.53 -1.60 8.57
CA ASN A 455 -29.63 -2.64 9.08
C ASN A 455 -28.86 -3.29 7.92
N ILE A 456 -27.62 -2.86 7.71
CA ILE A 456 -26.76 -3.29 6.61
C ILE A 456 -26.27 -4.74 6.71
N LEU A 457 -26.48 -5.42 7.85
CA LEU A 457 -26.25 -6.86 7.96
C LEU A 457 -27.35 -7.67 7.28
N GLN A 458 -28.56 -7.11 7.20
CA GLN A 458 -29.74 -7.78 6.62
C GLN A 458 -30.10 -7.25 5.23
N GLN A 459 -29.72 -6.02 4.93
CA GLN A 459 -30.05 -5.33 3.68
C GLN A 459 -28.79 -4.96 2.91
N GLU A 460 -28.95 -4.60 1.64
CA GLU A 460 -27.86 -4.07 0.82
C GLU A 460 -27.43 -2.70 1.34
N ALA A 461 -26.13 -2.49 1.44
CA ALA A 461 -25.56 -1.22 1.90
C ALA A 461 -25.05 -0.43 0.70
N ASP A 462 -25.31 0.88 0.72
CA ASP A 462 -24.60 1.80 -0.16
C ASP A 462 -23.12 1.91 0.28
N PRO A 463 -22.15 1.48 -0.55
CA PRO A 463 -20.74 1.49 -0.18
C PRO A 463 -20.21 2.90 0.06
N TYR A 464 -20.68 3.92 -0.67
CA TYR A 464 -20.23 5.30 -0.45
C TYR A 464 -20.64 5.80 0.93
N LYS A 465 -21.83 5.42 1.41
CA LYS A 465 -22.30 5.77 2.75
C LYS A 465 -21.48 5.10 3.84
N ILE A 466 -21.08 3.84 3.65
CA ILE A 466 -20.15 3.14 4.56
C ILE A 466 -18.81 3.89 4.59
N MET A 467 -18.20 4.12 3.42
CA MET A 467 -16.91 4.81 3.32
C MET A 467 -16.94 6.23 3.91
N LYS A 468 -18.06 6.93 3.80
CA LYS A 468 -18.28 8.25 4.41
C LYS A 468 -18.40 8.18 5.93
N ILE A 469 -19.13 7.21 6.48
CA ILE A 469 -19.18 6.99 7.95
C ILE A 469 -17.78 6.72 8.49
N ARG A 470 -17.03 5.86 7.80
CA ARG A 470 -15.63 5.58 8.11
C ARG A 470 -14.76 6.84 8.08
N GLY A 471 -14.91 7.67 7.05
CA GLY A 471 -14.22 8.95 6.98
C GLY A 471 -14.65 9.97 8.05
N ASP A 472 -15.91 9.95 8.49
CA ASP A 472 -16.40 10.76 9.61
C ASP A 472 -15.65 10.39 10.91
N PHE A 473 -15.49 9.08 11.22
CA PHE A 473 -14.72 8.63 12.38
C PHE A 473 -13.21 8.94 12.28
N TYR A 474 -12.63 8.83 11.09
CA TYR A 474 -11.25 9.25 10.88
C TYR A 474 -11.08 10.77 11.10
N TYR A 475 -12.07 11.56 10.68
CA TYR A 475 -12.07 13.00 10.91
C TYR A 475 -12.18 13.35 12.41
N GLU A 476 -12.98 12.62 13.19
CA GLU A 476 -13.02 12.79 14.66
C GLU A 476 -11.62 12.64 15.29
N PHE A 477 -10.87 11.61 14.88
CA PHE A 477 -9.48 11.44 15.29
C PHE A 477 -8.60 12.63 14.88
N LEU A 478 -8.72 13.11 13.64
CA LEU A 478 -7.94 14.24 13.16
C LEU A 478 -8.24 15.52 13.94
N GLU A 479 -9.50 15.78 14.29
CA GLU A 479 -9.89 16.94 15.09
C GLU A 479 -9.22 16.92 16.46
N GLU A 480 -9.24 15.77 17.14
CA GLU A 480 -8.59 15.58 18.44
C GLU A 480 -7.06 15.75 18.32
N ALA A 481 -6.46 15.12 17.32
CA ALA A 481 -5.02 15.20 17.07
C ALA A 481 -4.58 16.63 16.76
N ALA A 482 -5.29 17.33 15.88
CA ALA A 482 -4.99 18.72 15.52
C ALA A 482 -5.07 19.65 16.72
N LYS A 483 -6.08 19.46 17.59
CA LYS A 483 -6.17 20.21 18.84
C LYS A 483 -4.94 19.97 19.72
N TYR A 484 -4.59 18.70 19.97
CA TYR A 484 -3.44 18.36 20.81
C TYR A 484 -2.13 18.93 20.25
N ILE A 485 -1.89 18.77 18.95
CA ILE A 485 -0.69 19.24 18.25
C ILE A 485 -0.54 20.77 18.39
N ARG A 486 -1.63 21.53 18.22
CA ARG A 486 -1.63 23.00 18.33
C ARG A 486 -1.48 23.49 19.76
N ASP A 487 -2.07 22.80 20.73
CA ASP A 487 -1.89 23.10 22.15
C ASP A 487 -0.40 22.97 22.56
N HIS A 488 0.42 22.27 21.76
CA HIS A 488 1.88 22.14 21.91
C HIS A 488 2.69 22.99 20.89
N HIS A 489 2.04 23.93 20.22
CA HIS A 489 2.65 24.83 19.22
C HIS A 489 3.37 24.10 18.07
N LYS A 490 2.85 22.93 17.68
CA LYS A 490 3.33 22.16 16.54
C LYS A 490 2.41 22.33 15.33
N LYS A 491 2.90 21.95 14.15
CA LYS A 491 2.15 22.02 12.90
C LYS A 491 1.46 20.71 12.56
N ILE A 492 0.31 20.79 11.90
CA ILE A 492 -0.38 19.65 11.30
C ILE A 492 -0.37 19.75 9.77
N ASN A 493 0.15 18.71 9.13
CA ASN A 493 0.03 18.48 7.69
C ASN A 493 -0.87 17.27 7.44
N ILE A 494 -1.71 17.31 6.41
CA ILE A 494 -2.58 16.17 6.08
C ILE A 494 -2.47 15.86 4.59
N HIS A 495 -2.29 14.57 4.29
CA HIS A 495 -2.33 14.09 2.92
C HIS A 495 -3.76 14.00 2.42
N LEU A 496 -4.01 14.62 1.27
CA LEU A 496 -5.21 14.47 0.48
C LEU A 496 -4.85 13.96 -0.92
N ARG A 497 -5.87 13.57 -1.66
CA ARG A 497 -5.77 13.10 -3.04
C ARG A 497 -6.83 13.75 -3.90
N HIS A 498 -6.63 13.67 -5.20
CA HIS A 498 -7.60 14.18 -6.16
C HIS A 498 -8.96 13.49 -6.04
N ALA A 499 -9.01 12.19 -5.74
CA ALA A 499 -10.28 11.47 -5.60
C ALA A 499 -11.07 11.88 -4.34
N ASP A 500 -10.47 12.60 -3.39
CA ASP A 500 -11.23 13.06 -2.21
C ASP A 500 -12.30 14.10 -2.60
N GLN A 501 -12.05 14.90 -3.65
CA GLN A 501 -13.03 15.89 -4.13
C GLN A 501 -14.18 15.27 -4.94
N GLU A 502 -13.89 14.16 -5.63
CA GLU A 502 -14.76 13.44 -6.58
C GLU A 502 -14.52 11.92 -6.44
N PRO A 503 -15.05 11.30 -5.37
CA PRO A 503 -14.81 9.89 -5.08
C PRO A 503 -15.53 8.99 -6.07
N GLU A 504 -14.80 8.06 -6.69
CA GLU A 504 -15.35 7.04 -7.59
C GLU A 504 -14.92 5.63 -7.19
N VAL A 505 -15.87 4.71 -7.22
CA VAL A 505 -15.67 3.26 -7.01
C VAL A 505 -15.46 2.53 -8.35
N SER A 506 -15.60 3.23 -9.48
CA SER A 506 -15.58 2.66 -10.83
C SER A 506 -14.18 2.36 -11.34
N TYR A 507 -14.01 1.19 -11.94
CA TYR A 507 -12.89 0.88 -12.81
C TYR A 507 -13.18 1.14 -14.31
N ALA A 508 -14.45 1.17 -14.71
CA ALA A 508 -14.84 1.17 -16.12
C ALA A 508 -14.69 2.55 -16.78
N GLU A 509 -14.77 3.62 -15.99
CA GLU A 509 -14.82 5.01 -16.49
C GLU A 509 -13.71 5.90 -15.90
N SER A 510 -13.25 5.59 -14.68
CA SER A 510 -12.25 6.40 -13.98
C SER A 510 -10.86 6.24 -14.60
N ASP A 511 -10.02 7.26 -14.45
CA ASP A 511 -8.60 7.17 -14.83
C ASP A 511 -7.80 6.30 -13.84
N PHE A 512 -8.28 6.20 -12.60
CA PHE A 512 -7.70 5.42 -11.52
C PHE A 512 -8.73 5.25 -10.39
N ASN A 513 -9.10 4.00 -10.06
CA ASN A 513 -10.00 3.72 -8.92
C ASN A 513 -9.24 3.88 -7.60
N GLU A 514 -9.09 5.12 -7.12
CA GLU A 514 -8.38 5.42 -5.88
C GLU A 514 -9.04 4.80 -4.66
N LEU A 515 -10.38 4.73 -4.63
CA LEU A 515 -11.10 4.12 -3.52
C LEU A 515 -10.81 2.62 -3.45
N GLY A 516 -10.77 1.93 -4.59
CA GLY A 516 -10.43 0.52 -4.68
C GLY A 516 -8.93 0.21 -4.61
N PHE A 517 -8.07 1.23 -4.69
CA PHE A 517 -6.62 1.03 -4.76
C PHE A 517 -6.08 0.29 -3.53
N TRP A 518 -5.18 -0.68 -3.75
CA TRP A 518 -4.73 -1.59 -2.70
C TRP A 518 -4.03 -0.89 -1.52
N THR A 519 -3.46 0.31 -1.74
CA THR A 519 -2.84 1.10 -0.66
C THR A 519 -3.78 2.05 0.07
N MET A 520 -5.09 1.95 -0.17
CA MET A 520 -6.08 2.84 0.42
C MET A 520 -6.94 2.18 1.47
N PRO A 521 -7.27 2.88 2.58
CA PRO A 521 -8.06 2.32 3.68
C PRO A 521 -9.53 2.14 3.33
N LYS A 522 -9.96 2.51 2.11
CA LYS A 522 -11.34 2.41 1.61
C LYS A 522 -12.31 3.30 2.42
N ILE A 523 -11.99 4.60 2.52
CA ILE A 523 -12.80 5.62 3.21
C ILE A 523 -12.97 6.85 2.31
N ILE A 524 -13.99 7.66 2.59
CA ILE A 524 -14.21 8.97 1.96
C ILE A 524 -14.19 10.02 3.05
N VAL A 525 -13.18 10.88 3.03
CA VAL A 525 -13.00 11.90 4.07
C VAL A 525 -13.78 13.18 3.75
N PRO A 526 -14.22 13.95 4.77
CA PRO A 526 -14.80 15.28 4.57
C PRO A 526 -13.68 16.29 4.23
N TRP A 527 -13.17 16.24 3.00
CA TRP A 527 -11.93 16.93 2.62
C TRP A 527 -11.96 18.44 2.85
N GLU A 528 -13.11 19.13 2.68
CA GLU A 528 -13.18 20.57 2.95
C GLU A 528 -12.82 20.88 4.41
N LYS A 529 -13.36 20.07 5.34
CA LYS A 529 -13.10 20.19 6.76
C LYS A 529 -11.65 19.83 7.10
N ILE A 530 -11.07 18.86 6.40
CA ILE A 530 -9.66 18.50 6.57
C ILE A 530 -8.74 19.65 6.12
N VAL A 531 -9.03 20.28 4.99
CA VAL A 531 -8.28 21.47 4.54
C VAL A 531 -8.40 22.58 5.59
N ASP A 532 -9.59 22.80 6.14
CA ASP A 532 -9.82 23.80 7.20
C ASP A 532 -9.03 23.48 8.47
N LEU A 533 -8.96 22.19 8.81
CA LEU A 533 -8.29 21.69 9.98
C LEU A 533 -6.76 21.71 9.86
N ALA A 534 -6.19 21.53 8.67
CA ALA A 534 -4.74 21.43 8.49
C ALA A 534 -4.06 22.80 8.47
N ASP A 535 -2.78 22.87 8.86
CA ASP A 535 -1.96 24.08 8.66
C ASP A 535 -1.31 24.06 7.27
N GLU A 536 -1.02 22.85 6.77
CA GLU A 536 -0.46 22.56 5.45
C GLU A 536 -1.19 21.34 4.86
N ILE A 537 -1.24 21.21 3.53
CA ILE A 537 -1.71 19.97 2.88
C ILE A 537 -0.68 19.41 1.92
N THR A 538 -0.66 18.09 1.81
CA THR A 538 0.13 17.40 0.78
C THR A 538 -0.79 16.62 -0.15
N LEU A 539 -0.63 16.83 -1.45
CA LEU A 539 -1.34 16.08 -2.48
C LEU A 539 -0.46 14.93 -2.97
N LYS A 540 -1.00 13.72 -2.89
CA LYS A 540 -0.38 12.58 -3.58
C LYS A 540 -1.07 12.34 -4.92
N HIS A 541 -0.29 12.48 -5.99
CA HIS A 541 -0.72 12.18 -7.35
C HIS A 541 -0.27 10.77 -7.74
N TYR A 542 -1.17 9.94 -8.27
CA TYR A 542 -0.86 8.53 -8.62
C TYR A 542 -0.73 8.25 -10.11
N TYR A 543 -0.61 9.30 -10.92
CA TYR A 543 -0.44 9.16 -12.36
C TYR A 543 1.02 9.13 -12.78
N PHE A 544 1.92 8.59 -11.94
CA PHE A 544 3.35 8.34 -12.19
C PHE A 544 3.94 9.28 -13.26
N ASN A 545 4.46 10.44 -12.85
CA ASN A 545 5.10 11.44 -13.72
C ASN A 545 4.16 12.37 -14.49
N ASP A 546 2.86 12.06 -14.58
CA ASP A 546 1.92 12.92 -15.30
C ASP A 546 1.27 13.91 -14.36
N TYR A 547 2.04 14.81 -13.72
CA TYR A 547 1.44 15.87 -12.89
C TYR A 547 0.46 16.70 -13.73
N ARG A 548 -0.79 16.77 -13.28
CA ARG A 548 -1.84 17.53 -13.94
C ARG A 548 -2.27 18.67 -13.04
N PRO A 549 -1.99 19.93 -13.41
CA PRO A 549 -2.40 21.09 -12.64
C PRO A 549 -3.91 21.24 -12.47
N ALA A 550 -4.74 20.46 -13.16
CA ALA A 550 -6.20 20.48 -13.02
C ALA A 550 -6.74 19.49 -11.96
N LEU A 551 -5.90 18.58 -11.46
CA LEU A 551 -6.32 17.59 -10.48
C LEU A 551 -6.23 18.16 -9.07
N ALA A 552 -7.23 17.83 -8.25
CA ALA A 552 -7.43 18.37 -6.90
C ALA A 552 -7.58 19.90 -6.84
N ASP A 553 -8.01 20.56 -7.92
CA ASP A 553 -8.08 22.03 -8.00
C ASP A 553 -8.93 22.66 -6.92
N ARG A 554 -10.04 22.04 -6.53
CA ARG A 554 -10.89 22.55 -5.45
C ARG A 554 -10.19 22.48 -4.09
N ILE A 555 -9.44 21.40 -3.86
CA ILE A 555 -8.62 21.23 -2.65
C ILE A 555 -7.51 22.29 -2.62
N LYS A 556 -6.75 22.43 -3.72
CA LYS A 556 -5.67 23.40 -3.84
C LYS A 556 -6.17 24.84 -3.69
N ALA A 557 -7.23 25.21 -4.42
CA ALA A 557 -7.80 26.55 -4.38
C ALA A 557 -8.32 26.90 -2.97
N ARG A 558 -8.97 25.96 -2.27
CA ARG A 558 -9.42 26.16 -0.88
C ARG A 558 -8.25 26.41 0.06
N ALA A 559 -7.18 25.60 -0.02
CA ALA A 559 -5.99 25.78 0.79
C ALA A 559 -5.33 27.16 0.53
N LYS A 560 -5.19 27.55 -0.74
CA LYS A 560 -4.62 28.86 -1.12
C LYS A 560 -5.48 30.03 -0.67
N ALA A 561 -6.80 29.92 -0.73
CA ALA A 561 -7.72 30.93 -0.20
C ALA A 561 -7.58 31.14 1.32
N GLN A 562 -7.01 30.16 2.03
CA GLN A 562 -6.71 30.22 3.46
C GLN A 562 -5.22 30.49 3.75
N HIS A 563 -4.43 30.83 2.72
CA HIS A 563 -2.99 31.05 2.80
C HIS A 563 -2.19 29.84 3.33
N LYS A 564 -2.71 28.62 3.11
CA LYS A 564 -2.07 27.38 3.54
C LYS A 564 -1.12 26.84 2.47
N PRO A 565 0.07 26.38 2.85
CA PRO A 565 0.96 25.65 1.95
C PRO A 565 0.32 24.43 1.31
N VAL A 566 0.53 24.29 0.00
CA VAL A 566 0.19 23.10 -0.78
C VAL A 566 1.45 22.42 -1.28
N TRP A 567 1.65 21.17 -0.88
CA TRP A 567 2.74 20.33 -1.35
C TRP A 567 2.24 19.28 -2.34
N VAL A 568 3.10 18.86 -3.26
CA VAL A 568 2.86 17.69 -4.13
C VAL A 568 3.94 16.65 -3.87
N ILE A 569 3.55 15.38 -3.79
CA ILE A 569 4.51 14.27 -3.67
C ILE A 569 4.94 13.77 -5.05
N ASP A 570 6.24 13.51 -5.17
CA ASP A 570 6.85 12.78 -6.28
C ASP A 570 7.60 11.55 -5.74
N ASN A 571 7.43 10.36 -6.34
CA ASN A 571 8.20 9.18 -5.97
C ASN A 571 9.47 9.05 -6.83
N VAL A 572 10.61 9.38 -6.22
CA VAL A 572 11.92 9.36 -6.90
C VAL A 572 12.28 7.96 -7.39
N ASN A 573 11.96 6.91 -6.64
CA ASN A 573 12.32 5.52 -6.99
C ASN A 573 11.51 4.95 -8.14
N HIS A 574 10.30 5.46 -8.40
CA HIS A 574 9.40 4.95 -9.43
C HIS A 574 9.59 5.62 -10.79
N ARG A 575 10.74 6.28 -10.95
CA ARG A 575 11.06 7.08 -12.13
C ARG A 575 10.22 8.33 -12.30
N GLU A 576 9.61 8.84 -11.22
CA GLU A 576 8.65 9.93 -11.32
C GLU A 576 9.25 11.30 -11.57
N LEU A 577 10.41 11.55 -10.97
CA LEU A 577 11.10 12.80 -11.13
C LEU A 577 11.66 12.97 -12.56
N ASN A 578 11.10 13.94 -13.30
CA ASN A 578 11.57 14.30 -14.64
C ASN A 578 11.27 15.78 -14.97
N ALA A 579 11.85 16.28 -16.07
CA ALA A 579 11.70 17.67 -16.48
C ALA A 579 10.24 18.11 -16.74
N LYS A 580 9.39 17.22 -17.28
CA LYS A 580 7.96 17.53 -17.52
C LYS A 580 7.23 17.76 -16.20
N PHE A 581 7.44 16.86 -15.23
CA PHE A 581 6.88 17.00 -13.88
C PHE A 581 7.31 18.32 -13.24
N MET A 582 8.61 18.58 -13.20
CA MET A 582 9.18 19.78 -12.58
C MET A 582 8.66 21.05 -13.26
N THR A 583 8.63 21.10 -14.58
CA THR A 583 8.10 22.25 -15.34
C THR A 583 6.62 22.49 -15.02
N ALA A 584 5.81 21.44 -14.97
CA ALA A 584 4.38 21.57 -14.69
C ALA A 584 4.11 22.04 -13.25
N ILE A 585 4.92 21.61 -12.27
CA ILE A 585 4.84 22.10 -10.89
C ILE A 585 5.25 23.57 -10.79
N GLU A 586 6.34 23.98 -11.43
CA GLU A 586 6.80 25.37 -11.43
C GLU A 586 5.74 26.33 -11.98
N GLN A 587 4.96 25.86 -12.96
CA GLN A 587 3.89 26.61 -13.60
C GLN A 587 2.57 26.62 -12.82
N ASP A 588 2.36 25.73 -11.85
CA ASP A 588 1.11 25.67 -11.09
C ASP A 588 1.12 26.72 -9.96
N PRO A 589 0.32 27.80 -10.04
CA PRO A 589 0.31 28.85 -9.01
C PRO A 589 -0.30 28.41 -7.68
N LEU A 590 -1.00 27.27 -7.66
CA LEU A 590 -1.65 26.74 -6.47
C LEU A 590 -0.76 25.78 -5.66
N VAL A 591 0.44 25.47 -6.14
CA VAL A 591 1.42 24.61 -5.44
C VAL A 591 2.55 25.45 -4.88
N ASP A 592 2.96 25.17 -3.64
CA ASP A 592 4.05 25.88 -2.95
C ASP A 592 5.35 25.07 -2.89
N GLY A 593 5.29 23.77 -3.15
CA GLY A 593 6.50 22.94 -3.17
C GLY A 593 6.27 21.46 -3.46
N VAL A 594 7.38 20.72 -3.48
CA VAL A 594 7.42 19.27 -3.74
C VAL A 594 8.06 18.54 -2.57
N VAL A 595 7.45 17.40 -2.20
CA VAL A 595 8.01 16.43 -1.26
C VAL A 595 8.52 15.23 -2.06
N PHE A 596 9.84 15.02 -2.06
CA PHE A 596 10.47 13.88 -2.73
C PHE A 596 10.35 12.63 -1.85
N TYR A 597 9.47 11.71 -2.23
CA TYR A 597 9.21 10.46 -1.53
C TYR A 597 10.22 9.38 -1.88
N GLU A 598 10.60 8.59 -0.87
CA GLU A 598 11.66 7.58 -0.91
C GLU A 598 12.99 8.12 -1.44
N PHE A 599 13.35 9.30 -0.98
CA PHE A 599 14.56 10.01 -1.37
C PHE A 599 15.84 9.22 -1.08
N ALA A 600 15.87 8.51 0.05
CA ALA A 600 17.08 7.96 0.64
C ALA A 600 17.71 6.78 -0.13
N PRO A 601 16.98 5.72 -0.53
CA PRO A 601 17.56 4.58 -1.25
C PRO A 601 18.09 4.93 -2.64
N GLY A 602 17.55 5.95 -3.30
CA GLY A 602 18.05 6.40 -4.62
C GLY A 602 19.30 7.26 -4.49
N VAL A 603 19.28 8.24 -3.58
CA VAL A 603 20.28 9.30 -3.50
C VAL A 603 21.49 8.92 -2.64
N PHE A 604 21.26 8.33 -1.46
CA PHE A 604 22.36 8.01 -0.54
C PHE A 604 23.13 6.76 -0.95
N ASP A 605 22.47 5.82 -1.65
CA ASP A 605 23.12 4.62 -2.16
C ASP A 605 24.30 4.94 -3.04
N THR A 606 24.13 5.82 -4.02
CA THR A 606 25.23 6.25 -4.90
C THR A 606 26.36 6.89 -4.10
N TYR A 607 26.05 7.62 -3.03
CA TYR A 607 27.07 8.27 -2.20
C TYR A 607 27.83 7.29 -1.31
N VAL A 608 27.19 6.20 -0.86
CA VAL A 608 27.80 5.19 0.00
C VAL A 608 28.55 4.15 -0.80
N THR A 609 28.00 3.70 -1.94
CA THR A 609 28.59 2.62 -2.75
C THR A 609 29.45 3.13 -3.90
N GLY A 610 29.37 4.42 -4.25
CA GLY A 610 30.00 4.98 -5.45
C GLY A 610 29.34 4.50 -6.76
N ASP A 611 28.24 3.76 -6.69
CA ASP A 611 27.59 3.15 -7.86
C ASP A 611 26.66 4.17 -8.52
N THR A 612 27.16 4.79 -9.59
CA THR A 612 26.42 5.74 -10.44
C THR A 612 25.55 5.05 -11.49
N SER A 613 25.62 3.72 -11.63
CA SER A 613 24.80 2.97 -12.59
C SER A 613 23.33 2.89 -12.17
N LYS A 614 23.01 3.24 -10.92
CA LYS A 614 21.64 3.33 -10.44
C LYS A 614 20.92 4.54 -11.07
N PRO A 615 19.69 4.37 -11.56
CA PRO A 615 18.99 5.34 -12.42
C PRO A 615 18.55 6.65 -11.73
N TYR A 616 18.79 6.82 -10.42
CA TYR A 616 18.52 8.05 -9.66
C TYR A 616 19.69 8.44 -8.78
N SER A 617 20.90 8.40 -9.36
CA SER A 617 22.07 8.96 -8.72
C SER A 617 21.82 10.42 -8.32
N LEU A 618 22.47 10.85 -7.24
CA LEU A 618 22.47 12.25 -6.78
C LEU A 618 22.70 13.26 -7.93
N VAL A 619 23.48 12.86 -8.94
CA VAL A 619 23.75 13.66 -10.14
C VAL A 619 22.47 14.01 -10.90
N ILE A 620 21.58 13.03 -11.14
CA ILE A 620 20.32 13.24 -11.87
C ILE A 620 19.42 14.22 -11.11
N LEU A 621 19.31 14.04 -9.79
CA LEU A 621 18.56 14.97 -8.95
C LEU A 621 19.15 16.38 -8.99
N GLN A 622 20.47 16.50 -8.85
CA GLN A 622 21.15 17.79 -8.92
C GLN A 622 20.95 18.47 -10.27
N ASP A 623 20.98 17.72 -11.37
CA ASP A 623 20.75 18.27 -12.70
C ASP A 623 19.30 18.70 -12.92
N LEU A 624 18.32 17.94 -12.40
CA LEU A 624 16.92 18.35 -12.43
C LEU A 624 16.64 19.56 -11.55
N LEU A 625 17.27 19.65 -10.37
CA LEU A 625 17.18 20.82 -9.50
C LEU A 625 17.83 22.06 -10.16
N LYS A 626 18.99 21.91 -10.81
CA LYS A 626 19.61 23.00 -11.59
C LYS A 626 18.70 23.49 -12.72
N GLN A 627 17.97 22.60 -13.40
CA GLN A 627 17.04 22.98 -14.48
C GLN A 627 15.93 23.92 -14.00
N VAL A 628 15.50 23.80 -12.74
CA VAL A 628 14.50 24.71 -12.14
C VAL A 628 15.14 25.88 -11.38
N GLY A 629 16.43 26.14 -11.58
CA GLY A 629 17.15 27.24 -10.95
C GLY A 629 17.38 27.04 -9.46
N TRP A 630 17.41 25.81 -8.97
CA TRP A 630 17.78 25.53 -7.57
C TRP A 630 19.25 25.92 -7.34
N PRO A 631 19.58 26.64 -6.25
CA PRO A 631 20.94 27.13 -6.03
C PRO A 631 21.94 25.99 -5.89
N SER A 632 22.95 25.96 -6.79
CA SER A 632 24.10 25.07 -6.69
C SER A 632 25.06 25.58 -5.62
N ASN A 633 25.10 24.92 -4.46
CA ASN A 633 26.20 25.06 -3.50
C ASN A 633 27.08 23.82 -3.56
#